data_AF-A0A6A6CPG0-F1
#
_entry.id   AF-A0A6A6CPG0-F1
#
_cell.length_a   1.000
_cell.length_b   1.000
_cell.length_c   1.000
_cell.angle_alpha   90.00
_cell.angle_beta   90.00
_cell.angle_gamma   90.00
#
_symmetry.space_group_name_H-M   'P 1'
#
loop_
_entity.id
_entity.type
_entity.pdbx_description
1 polymer ?
#
loop_
_entity_poly.entity_id
_entity_poly.type
_entity_poly.pdbx_seq_one_letter_code
_entity_poly.pdbx_strand_id
1 'polypeptide(L)'
;MARPGFSKTILLTATPGEKPVNGIKCIPIDFEVIWMPKDSRPELLDWKVSQISVKLGVPVRATRRPVYPPVPDPPFNNRVPPLFMKSDMDDPDFGASGHISWLQGDFAVQRCDKKDLEVDQLAALLQYISGNFVIASSWEFPKFPKDVQNSIKAEISKKVNPTAFAAWFEDRRLQMIAEGHKVWKDLPCPVVFDGCAACGERGKDGQELQLCAGCKEARYCTKACQKAHWKQHKKACKEAAHHRKAHLHRTLQLVLNL
;
A
#
# COMPACT_ATOMS: atom_id res chain seq x y z
N MET A 1 -8.99 19.43 0.93
CA MET A 1 -8.15 20.54 0.43
C MET A 1 -6.97 20.70 1.36
N ALA A 2 -5.76 20.93 0.82
CA ALA A 2 -4.56 21.15 1.62
C ALA A 2 -4.71 22.38 2.54
N ARG A 3 -4.26 22.27 3.79
CA ARG A 3 -4.33 23.35 4.79
C ARG A 3 -2.92 23.89 5.08
N PRO A 4 -2.60 25.15 4.71
CA PRO A 4 -1.30 25.75 5.03
C PRO A 4 -1.02 25.70 6.53
N GLY A 5 0.19 25.28 6.92
CA GLY A 5 0.55 25.11 8.33
C GLY A 5 0.01 23.83 8.99
N PHE A 6 -0.72 22.97 8.28
CA PHE A 6 -1.19 21.68 8.78
C PHE A 6 -0.62 20.53 7.94
N SER A 7 -0.67 19.34 8.52
CA SER A 7 -0.34 18.10 7.86
C SER A 7 -1.52 17.13 7.92
N LYS A 8 -1.74 16.42 6.83
CA LYS A 8 -2.79 15.42 6.72
C LYS A 8 -2.37 14.16 7.46
N THR A 9 -3.13 13.80 8.49
CA THR A 9 -2.92 12.60 9.31
C THR A 9 -4.13 11.70 9.15
N ILE A 10 -3.89 10.41 8.90
CA ILE A 10 -4.96 9.41 8.82
C ILE A 10 -4.95 8.63 10.12
N LEU A 11 -6.06 8.66 10.84
CA LEU A 11 -6.32 7.83 12.00
C LEU A 11 -6.88 6.48 11.53
N LEU A 12 -6.38 5.40 12.14
CA LEU A 12 -6.81 4.04 11.93
C LEU A 12 -7.32 3.51 13.26
N THR A 13 -8.63 3.25 13.31
CA THR A 13 -9.29 2.69 14.49
C THR A 13 -9.69 1.25 14.19
N ALA A 14 -9.30 0.34 15.08
CA ALA A 14 -9.72 -1.05 14.97
C ALA A 14 -11.14 -1.17 15.55
N THR A 15 -12.10 -1.62 14.75
CA THR A 15 -13.49 -1.79 15.21
C THR A 15 -13.57 -2.90 16.27
N PRO A 16 -14.10 -2.62 17.48
CA PRO A 16 -14.36 -3.66 18.48
C PRO A 16 -15.45 -4.62 17.99
N GLY A 17 -15.21 -5.94 18.02
CA GLY A 17 -16.31 -6.92 17.91
C GLY A 17 -16.04 -8.19 17.11
N GLU A 18 -15.05 -8.22 16.22
CA GLU A 18 -14.76 -9.45 15.47
C GLU A 18 -13.57 -10.19 16.08
N LYS A 19 -13.86 -11.20 16.91
CA LYS A 19 -12.86 -12.22 17.23
C LYS A 19 -12.44 -12.89 15.90
N PRO A 20 -11.15 -13.14 15.67
CA PRO A 20 -10.73 -13.93 14.51
C PRO A 20 -11.33 -15.33 14.63
N VAL A 21 -12.38 -15.60 13.85
CA VAL A 21 -12.93 -16.96 13.68
C VAL A 21 -12.22 -17.58 12.47
N ASN A 22 -11.54 -18.71 12.69
CA ASN A 22 -10.87 -19.50 11.65
C ASN A 22 -9.78 -18.77 10.84
N GLY A 23 -8.78 -18.24 11.55
CA GLY A 23 -7.41 -18.19 11.02
C GLY A 23 -7.02 -16.98 10.19
N ILE A 24 -7.85 -16.40 9.30
CA ILE A 24 -7.51 -15.15 8.60
C ILE A 24 -8.81 -14.43 8.20
N LYS A 25 -9.40 -13.63 9.10
CA LYS A 25 -10.22 -12.49 8.70
C LYS A 25 -9.56 -11.23 9.23
N CYS A 26 -9.28 -10.31 8.32
CA CYS A 26 -8.73 -9.02 8.68
C CYS A 26 -9.81 -8.20 9.37
N ILE A 27 -9.55 -7.72 10.59
CA ILE A 27 -10.44 -6.83 11.32
C ILE A 27 -10.75 -5.61 10.42
N PRO A 28 -12.02 -5.17 10.30
CA PRO A 28 -12.35 -3.92 9.64
C PRO A 28 -11.58 -2.77 10.29
N ILE A 29 -11.04 -1.88 9.46
CA ILE A 29 -10.37 -0.67 9.95
C ILE A 29 -11.16 0.53 9.46
N ASP A 30 -11.55 1.36 10.41
CA ASP A 30 -12.12 2.66 10.11
C ASP A 30 -10.97 3.67 9.92
N PHE A 31 -11.11 4.48 8.88
CA PHE A 31 -10.16 5.53 8.54
C PHE A 31 -10.80 6.90 8.74
N GLU A 32 -10.16 7.75 9.53
CA GLU A 32 -10.58 9.15 9.72
C GLU A 32 -9.44 10.08 9.32
N VAL A 33 -9.74 11.15 8.58
CA VAL A 33 -8.75 12.17 8.22
C VAL A 33 -8.82 13.30 9.22
N ILE A 34 -7.72 13.53 9.94
CA ILE A 34 -7.53 14.69 10.81
C ILE A 34 -6.42 15.59 10.25
N TRP A 35 -6.51 16.89 10.54
CA TRP A 35 -5.49 17.86 10.17
C TRP A 35 -4.74 18.29 11.43
N MET A 36 -3.48 17.90 11.54
CA MET A 36 -2.63 18.27 12.67
C MET A 36 -1.79 19.50 12.30
N PRO A 37 -1.77 20.57 13.11
CA PRO A 37 -0.86 21.69 12.88
C PRO A 37 0.58 21.19 12.76
N LYS A 38 1.39 21.76 11.88
CA LYS A 38 2.81 21.42 11.78
C LYS A 38 3.56 21.82 13.06
N ASP A 39 3.05 22.84 13.75
CA ASP A 39 3.57 23.37 15.02
C ASP A 39 2.95 22.67 16.25
N SER A 40 2.02 21.72 16.08
CA SER A 40 1.43 21.00 17.21
C SER A 40 2.43 20.00 17.75
N ARG A 41 3.35 20.44 18.63
CA ARG A 41 4.46 19.68 19.22
C ARG A 41 4.49 18.17 18.89
N PRO A 42 4.79 17.78 17.64
CA PRO A 42 4.64 16.38 17.24
C PRO A 42 5.64 15.51 18.00
N GLU A 43 6.71 16.12 18.52
CA GLU A 43 7.70 15.55 19.43
C GLU A 43 7.14 15.01 20.76
N LEU A 44 5.95 15.42 21.19
CA LEU A 44 5.30 14.84 22.37
C LEU A 44 4.66 13.47 22.09
N LEU A 45 4.52 13.10 20.81
CA LEU A 45 4.06 11.78 20.39
C LEU A 45 5.27 10.97 19.92
N ASP A 46 5.37 9.72 20.35
CA ASP A 46 6.43 8.78 19.94
C ASP A 46 6.18 8.32 18.49
N TRP A 47 6.51 9.18 17.53
CA TRP A 47 6.43 8.88 16.10
C TRP A 47 7.58 7.98 15.68
N LYS A 48 7.25 6.89 14.99
CA LYS A 48 8.23 5.97 14.40
C LYS A 48 8.11 5.99 12.89
N VAL A 49 9.24 6.02 12.19
CA VAL A 49 9.30 5.96 10.71
C VAL A 49 9.35 4.50 10.27
N SER A 50 8.54 4.14 9.28
CA SER A 50 8.50 2.79 8.72
C SER A 50 9.59 2.60 7.67
N GLN A 51 10.60 1.80 7.99
CA GLN A 51 11.69 1.48 7.04
C GLN A 51 11.18 0.69 5.83
N ILE A 52 10.16 -0.16 6.00
CA ILE A 52 9.48 -0.84 4.89
C ILE A 52 8.89 0.19 3.93
N SER A 53 8.11 1.15 4.43
CA SER A 53 7.46 2.16 3.58
C SER A 53 8.44 3.08 2.86
N VAL A 54 9.59 3.38 3.49
CA VAL A 54 10.70 4.10 2.87
C VAL A 54 11.24 3.32 1.68
N LYS A 55 11.50 2.01 1.84
CA LYS A 55 11.95 1.13 0.74
C LYS A 55 10.89 0.97 -0.36
N LEU A 56 9.60 1.11 -0.03
CA LEU A 56 8.51 1.14 -1.01
C LEU A 56 8.33 2.50 -1.70
N GLY A 57 9.09 3.54 -1.33
CA GLY A 57 8.96 4.88 -1.93
C GLY A 57 7.77 5.71 -1.44
N VAL A 58 7.09 5.28 -0.37
CA VAL A 58 6.01 6.02 0.28
C VAL A 58 6.34 6.15 1.77
N PRO A 59 7.31 7.00 2.14
CA PRO A 59 7.79 7.05 3.53
C PRO A 59 6.67 7.56 4.44
N VAL A 60 6.21 6.68 5.34
CA VAL A 60 5.24 7.00 6.38
C VAL A 60 5.85 6.86 7.77
N ARG A 61 5.30 7.62 8.70
CA ARG A 61 5.49 7.45 10.14
C ARG A 61 4.16 7.16 10.81
N ALA A 62 4.21 6.45 11.92
CA ALA A 62 3.03 6.21 12.75
C ALA A 62 3.32 6.46 14.22
N THR A 63 2.28 6.79 14.97
CA THR A 63 2.29 6.82 16.43
C THR A 63 1.01 6.20 16.96
N ARG A 64 1.09 5.62 18.15
CA ARG A 64 -0.08 5.07 18.85
C ARG A 64 -0.92 6.23 19.37
N ARG A 65 -2.24 6.16 19.16
CA ARG A 65 -3.16 7.09 19.79
C ARG A 65 -3.32 6.69 21.27
N PRO A 66 -3.00 7.58 22.23
CA PRO A 66 -3.35 7.33 23.62
C PRO A 66 -4.88 7.29 23.75
N VAL A 67 -5.43 6.15 24.14
CA VAL A 67 -6.85 6.03 24.49
C VAL A 67 -6.98 6.45 25.95
N TYR A 68 -7.88 7.41 26.22
CA TYR A 68 -8.18 7.85 27.58
C TYR A 68 -9.66 7.60 27.90
N PRO A 69 -9.99 6.90 29.00
CA PRO A 69 -9.05 6.22 29.91
C PRO A 69 -8.31 5.05 29.23
N PRO A 70 -7.15 4.61 29.75
CA PRO A 70 -6.43 3.46 29.23
C PRO A 70 -7.34 2.21 29.23
N VAL A 71 -7.45 1.55 28.08
CA VAL A 71 -8.16 0.28 27.97
C VAL A 71 -7.18 -0.84 28.33
N PRO A 72 -7.50 -1.76 29.27
CA PRO A 72 -6.59 -2.82 29.71
C PRO A 72 -6.08 -3.72 28.60
N ASP A 73 -6.86 -3.91 27.52
CA ASP A 73 -6.50 -4.69 26.34
C ASP A 73 -7.08 -4.02 25.07
N PRO A 74 -6.39 -3.02 24.50
CA PRO A 74 -6.87 -2.36 23.29
C PRO A 74 -6.94 -3.38 22.14
N PRO A 75 -7.91 -3.26 21.22
CA PRO A 75 -8.04 -4.18 20.10
C PRO A 75 -6.74 -4.24 19.30
N PHE A 76 -6.37 -5.46 18.90
CA PHE A 76 -5.13 -5.69 18.16
C PHE A 76 -5.29 -5.25 16.70
N ASN A 77 -4.67 -4.14 16.32
CA ASN A 77 -4.58 -3.74 14.91
C ASN A 77 -3.39 -4.44 14.26
N ASN A 78 -3.64 -5.50 13.50
CA ASN A 78 -2.58 -6.28 12.83
C ASN A 78 -2.15 -5.71 11.47
N ARG A 79 -2.69 -4.56 11.04
CA ARG A 79 -2.41 -4.01 9.70
C ARG A 79 -1.25 -3.02 9.70
N VAL A 80 -1.11 -2.23 10.76
CA VAL A 80 -0.01 -1.25 10.91
C VAL A 80 1.32 -1.89 11.30
N PRO A 81 1.38 -2.89 12.22
CA PRO A 81 2.65 -3.49 12.66
C PRO A 81 3.58 -3.97 11.55
N PRO A 82 3.11 -4.59 10.45
CA PRO A 82 3.98 -4.99 9.35
C PRO A 82 4.75 -3.84 8.68
N LEU A 83 4.31 -2.58 8.81
CA LEU A 83 5.09 -1.42 8.36
C LEU A 83 6.42 -1.28 9.14
N PHE A 84 6.48 -1.79 10.36
CA PHE A 84 7.55 -1.51 11.31
C PHE A 84 8.37 -2.75 11.69
N MET A 85 8.18 -3.86 10.98
CA MET A 85 9.08 -5.00 11.07
C MET A 85 10.50 -4.62 10.63
N LYS A 86 11.49 -5.32 11.18
CA LYS A 86 12.85 -5.31 10.63
C LYS A 86 12.80 -5.78 9.17
N SER A 87 13.32 -4.93 8.28
CA SER A 87 13.18 -5.06 6.82
C SER A 87 14.43 -5.57 6.12
N ASP A 88 15.49 -5.83 6.87
CA ASP A 88 16.70 -6.47 6.38
C ASP A 88 16.50 -7.99 6.52
N MET A 89 16.57 -8.71 5.41
CA MET A 89 16.29 -10.15 5.38
C MET A 89 17.35 -10.97 6.12
N ASP A 90 18.56 -10.42 6.24
CA ASP A 90 19.72 -11.03 6.87
C ASP A 90 19.84 -10.63 8.35
N ASP A 91 19.02 -9.67 8.82
CA ASP A 91 18.91 -9.34 10.24
C ASP A 91 18.43 -10.60 11.00
N PRO A 92 19.14 -11.04 12.06
CA PRO A 92 18.71 -12.16 12.89
C PRO A 92 17.32 -11.93 13.49
N ASP A 93 16.93 -10.67 13.67
CA ASP A 93 15.62 -10.24 14.15
C ASP A 93 14.67 -9.86 13.00
N PHE A 94 14.89 -10.35 11.76
CA PHE A 94 13.97 -10.14 10.63
C PHE A 94 12.53 -10.46 11.02
N GLY A 95 11.60 -9.58 10.64
CA GLY A 95 10.18 -9.75 10.98
C GLY A 95 9.86 -9.33 12.42
N ALA A 96 10.82 -9.32 13.34
CA ALA A 96 10.59 -8.82 14.68
C ALA A 96 10.13 -7.37 14.59
N SER A 97 8.98 -7.11 15.18
CA SER A 97 8.52 -5.76 15.46
C SER A 97 8.93 -5.52 16.91
N GLY A 98 10.03 -4.79 17.15
CA GLY A 98 10.56 -4.59 18.52
C GLY A 98 9.46 -4.19 19.52
N HIS A 99 9.65 -4.46 20.83
CA HIS A 99 8.67 -4.25 21.92
C HIS A 99 7.21 -4.12 21.49
N ILE A 100 6.54 -5.25 21.28
CA ILE A 100 5.14 -5.44 20.81
C ILE A 100 4.11 -4.51 21.51
N SER A 101 4.40 -4.01 22.71
CA SER A 101 3.54 -3.10 23.49
C SER A 101 3.05 -1.84 22.76
N TRP A 102 3.83 -1.25 21.84
CA TRP A 102 3.41 -0.04 21.13
C TRP A 102 2.56 -0.34 19.89
N LEU A 103 2.48 -1.62 19.48
CA LEU A 103 1.80 -2.09 18.27
C LEU A 103 0.32 -2.43 18.48
N GLN A 104 -0.24 -2.09 19.65
CA GLN A 104 -1.63 -2.36 20.01
C GLN A 104 -2.48 -1.07 20.02
N GLY A 105 -3.73 -1.17 19.57
CA GLY A 105 -4.70 -0.07 19.56
C GLY A 105 -4.72 0.75 18.27
N ASP A 106 -5.18 1.99 18.41
CA ASP A 106 -5.38 2.90 17.29
C ASP A 106 -4.09 3.61 16.89
N PHE A 107 -3.94 3.89 15.60
CA PHE A 107 -2.75 4.52 15.05
C PHE A 107 -3.08 5.79 14.30
N ALA A 108 -2.26 6.81 14.49
CA ALA A 108 -2.17 7.93 13.56
C ALA A 108 -1.02 7.67 12.59
N VAL A 109 -1.27 7.76 11.28
CA VAL A 109 -0.28 7.59 10.21
C VAL A 109 -0.16 8.86 9.40
N GLN A 110 1.07 9.22 9.08
CA GLN A 110 1.40 10.42 8.33
C GLN A 110 2.52 10.15 7.33
N ARG A 111 2.41 10.72 6.13
CA ARG A 111 3.49 10.74 5.15
C ARG A 111 4.56 11.78 5.53
N CYS A 112 5.84 11.43 5.46
CA CYS A 112 6.93 12.26 6.01
C CYS A 112 7.88 12.87 4.96
N ASP A 113 7.53 12.84 3.67
CA ASP A 113 8.29 13.45 2.55
C ASP A 113 7.66 14.77 2.04
N LYS A 114 6.88 15.46 2.88
CA LYS A 114 6.15 16.69 2.55
C LYS A 114 5.05 16.54 1.48
N LYS A 115 4.68 15.32 1.09
CA LYS A 115 3.50 15.04 0.26
C LYS A 115 2.34 14.58 1.13
N ASP A 116 1.12 14.71 0.62
CA ASP A 116 -0.06 14.13 1.25
C ASP A 116 -0.19 12.64 0.90
N LEU A 117 -0.97 11.93 1.73
CA LEU A 117 -1.40 10.56 1.51
C LEU A 117 -2.91 10.51 1.63
N GLU A 118 -3.58 9.97 0.62
CA GLU A 118 -5.02 9.75 0.65
C GLU A 118 -5.37 8.47 1.43
N VAL A 119 -6.60 8.40 1.95
CA VAL A 119 -7.09 7.23 2.71
C VAL A 119 -6.97 5.95 1.87
N ASP A 120 -7.45 5.99 0.61
CA ASP A 120 -7.35 4.86 -0.30
C ASP A 120 -5.90 4.47 -0.63
N GLN A 121 -4.96 5.43 -0.67
CA GLN A 121 -3.54 5.15 -0.87
C GLN A 121 -2.93 4.44 0.35
N LEU A 122 -3.28 4.88 1.57
CA LEU A 122 -2.86 4.20 2.79
C LEU A 122 -3.48 2.80 2.89
N ALA A 123 -4.77 2.66 2.61
CA ALA A 123 -5.45 1.36 2.59
C ALA A 123 -4.79 0.40 1.59
N ALA A 124 -4.43 0.89 0.40
CA ALA A 124 -3.69 0.14 -0.61
C ALA A 124 -2.32 -0.29 -0.10
N LEU A 125 -1.56 0.63 0.53
CA LEU A 125 -0.26 0.32 1.12
C LEU A 125 -0.38 -0.79 2.16
N LEU A 126 -1.32 -0.69 3.11
CA LEU A 126 -1.55 -1.69 4.16
C LEU A 126 -2.02 -3.03 3.58
N GLN A 127 -2.79 -3.00 2.49
CA GLN A 127 -3.18 -4.21 1.77
C GLN A 127 -1.97 -4.87 1.10
N TYR A 128 -1.06 -4.08 0.51
CA TYR A 128 0.14 -4.60 -0.15
C TYR A 128 1.07 -5.35 0.79
N ILE A 129 1.27 -4.81 2.00
CA ILE A 129 2.09 -5.40 3.07
C ILE A 129 1.28 -6.32 4.01
N SER A 130 0.25 -6.97 3.49
CA SER A 130 -0.50 -8.00 4.21
C SER A 130 0.04 -9.41 3.89
N GLY A 131 -0.64 -10.46 4.37
CA GLY A 131 -0.28 -11.85 4.09
C GLY A 131 1.07 -12.24 4.69
N ASN A 132 2.04 -12.58 3.84
CA ASN A 132 3.39 -12.99 4.26
C ASN A 132 4.07 -11.97 5.18
N PHE A 133 3.80 -10.68 5.02
CA PHE A 133 4.30 -9.65 5.92
C PHE A 133 3.70 -9.78 7.33
N VAL A 134 2.38 -9.99 7.43
CA VAL A 134 1.71 -10.20 8.73
C VAL A 134 2.25 -11.47 9.39
N ILE A 135 2.41 -12.55 8.62
CA ILE A 135 2.99 -13.81 9.10
C ILE A 135 4.41 -13.57 9.61
N ALA A 136 5.27 -12.91 8.82
CA ALA A 136 6.64 -12.61 9.20
C ALA A 136 6.74 -11.68 10.43
N SER A 137 5.77 -10.78 10.62
CA SER A 137 5.70 -9.94 11.83
C SER A 137 5.15 -10.63 13.07
N SER A 138 4.65 -11.87 12.93
CA SER A 138 4.02 -12.57 14.03
C SER A 138 5.05 -13.21 14.96
N TRP A 139 4.69 -13.29 16.24
CA TRP A 139 5.41 -14.04 17.27
C TRP A 139 5.55 -15.55 16.97
N GLU A 140 4.78 -16.07 16.01
CA GLU A 140 4.84 -17.46 15.56
C GLU A 140 5.91 -17.71 14.49
N PHE A 141 6.36 -16.67 13.78
CA PHE A 141 7.28 -16.81 12.65
C PHE A 141 8.59 -17.56 13.00
N PRO A 142 9.24 -17.31 14.15
CA PRO A 142 10.46 -18.05 14.53
C PRO A 142 10.22 -19.56 14.73
N LYS A 143 8.97 -19.97 14.99
CA LYS A 143 8.60 -21.38 15.21
C LYS A 143 8.36 -22.13 13.90
N PHE A 144 8.30 -21.43 12.76
CA PHE A 144 8.03 -22.06 11.47
C PHE A 144 9.26 -22.84 10.98
N PRO A 145 9.10 -23.91 10.17
CA PRO A 145 10.22 -24.58 9.51
C PRO A 145 11.11 -23.62 8.72
N LYS A 146 12.42 -23.88 8.67
CA LYS A 146 13.39 -22.91 8.12
C LYS A 146 13.20 -22.68 6.62
N ASP A 147 12.82 -23.72 5.87
CA ASP A 147 12.46 -23.64 4.47
C ASP A 147 11.24 -22.74 4.24
N VAL A 148 10.22 -22.82 5.09
CA VAL A 148 9.05 -21.94 5.07
C VAL A 148 9.44 -20.50 5.38
N GLN A 149 10.26 -20.27 6.42
CA GLN A 149 10.79 -18.95 6.75
C GLN A 149 11.55 -18.34 5.56
N ASN A 150 12.43 -19.13 4.92
CA ASN A 150 13.24 -18.69 3.79
C ASN A 150 12.37 -18.37 2.56
N SER A 151 11.33 -19.16 2.29
CA SER A 151 10.37 -18.89 1.22
C SER A 151 9.62 -17.58 1.46
N ILE A 152 9.13 -17.35 2.68
CA ILE A 152 8.44 -16.11 3.06
C ILE A 152 9.38 -14.90 2.94
N LYS A 153 10.62 -15.00 3.44
CA LYS A 153 11.65 -13.95 3.30
C LYS A 153 11.90 -13.62 1.83
N ALA A 154 12.06 -14.63 0.98
CA ALA A 154 12.30 -14.45 -0.45
C ALA A 154 11.13 -13.72 -1.15
N GLU A 155 9.89 -14.06 -0.82
CA GLU A 155 8.71 -13.39 -1.37
C GLU A 155 8.57 -11.94 -0.88
N ILE A 156 8.86 -11.68 0.38
CA ILE A 156 8.88 -10.31 0.93
C ILE A 156 9.96 -9.49 0.23
N SER A 157 11.18 -10.03 0.09
CA SER A 157 12.31 -9.35 -0.56
C SER A 157 11.97 -8.87 -1.98
N LYS A 158 11.27 -9.69 -2.77
CA LYS A 158 10.80 -9.32 -4.13
C LYS A 158 9.79 -8.17 -4.12
N LYS A 159 9.04 -7.99 -3.03
CA LYS A 159 7.98 -6.98 -2.89
C LYS A 159 8.46 -5.67 -2.27
N VAL A 160 9.52 -5.67 -1.45
CA VAL A 160 10.00 -4.47 -0.75
C VAL A 160 10.89 -3.61 -1.65
N ASN A 161 10.29 -3.02 -2.68
CA ASN A 161 10.90 -2.00 -3.52
C ASN A 161 9.81 -1.10 -4.15
N PRO A 162 10.15 0.13 -4.59
CA PRO A 162 9.15 1.08 -5.08
C PRO A 162 8.42 0.59 -6.31
N THR A 163 9.12 -0.15 -7.15
CA THR A 163 8.58 -0.63 -8.40
C THR A 163 7.49 -1.69 -8.21
N ALA A 164 7.78 -2.72 -7.42
CA ALA A 164 6.85 -3.82 -7.19
C ALA A 164 5.55 -3.30 -6.56
N PHE A 165 5.64 -2.29 -5.69
CA PHE A 165 4.47 -1.63 -5.13
C PHE A 165 3.72 -0.78 -6.16
N ALA A 166 4.43 0.03 -6.96
CA ALA A 166 3.78 0.85 -7.99
C ALA A 166 3.04 0.00 -9.04
N ALA A 167 3.66 -1.08 -9.52
CA ALA A 167 3.04 -2.01 -10.46
C ALA A 167 1.77 -2.66 -9.87
N TRP A 168 1.86 -3.15 -8.63
CA TRP A 168 0.70 -3.71 -7.92
C TRP A 168 -0.40 -2.67 -7.70
N PHE A 169 -0.04 -1.43 -7.35
CA PHE A 169 -0.99 -0.35 -7.10
C PHE A 169 -1.80 -0.04 -8.36
N GLU A 170 -1.15 0.04 -9.52
CA GLU A 170 -1.84 0.31 -10.78
C GLU A 170 -2.82 -0.81 -11.15
N ASP A 171 -2.42 -2.06 -11.01
CA ASP A 171 -3.34 -3.19 -11.23
C ASP A 171 -4.52 -3.17 -10.25
N ARG A 172 -4.27 -2.84 -8.97
CA ARG A 172 -5.32 -2.67 -7.96
C ARG A 172 -6.24 -1.50 -8.30
N ARG A 173 -5.69 -0.37 -8.76
CA ARG A 173 -6.46 0.81 -9.17
C ARG A 173 -7.43 0.49 -10.29
N LEU A 174 -6.95 -0.20 -11.32
CA LEU A 174 -7.81 -0.64 -12.44
C LEU A 174 -8.92 -1.59 -11.99
N GLN A 175 -8.61 -2.53 -11.07
CA GLN A 175 -9.63 -3.40 -10.48
C GLN A 175 -10.69 -2.61 -9.71
N MET A 176 -10.28 -1.65 -8.86
CA MET A 176 -11.22 -0.84 -8.07
C MET A 176 -12.13 0.01 -8.96
N ILE A 177 -11.60 0.57 -10.05
CA ILE A 177 -12.40 1.29 -11.06
C ILE A 177 -13.46 0.36 -11.67
N ALA A 178 -13.08 -0.88 -12.00
CA ALA A 178 -13.99 -1.86 -12.57
C ALA A 178 -15.10 -2.30 -11.61
N GLU A 179 -14.78 -2.37 -10.32
CA GLU A 179 -15.72 -2.63 -9.22
C GLU A 179 -16.62 -1.40 -8.92
N GLY A 180 -16.45 -0.29 -9.66
CA GLY A 180 -17.30 0.90 -9.59
C GLY A 180 -16.84 1.96 -8.60
N HIS A 181 -15.65 1.80 -7.99
CA HIS A 181 -15.11 2.77 -7.04
C HIS A 181 -14.56 4.01 -7.74
N LYS A 182 -15.43 5.01 -7.96
CA LYS A 182 -15.13 6.22 -8.72
C LYS A 182 -13.90 7.00 -8.23
N VAL A 183 -13.64 7.01 -6.92
CA VAL A 183 -12.48 7.70 -6.31
C VAL A 183 -11.15 7.22 -6.92
N TRP A 184 -11.06 5.94 -7.24
CA TRP A 184 -9.84 5.33 -7.77
C TRP A 184 -9.51 5.70 -9.21
N LYS A 185 -10.46 6.34 -9.93
CA LYS A 185 -10.22 6.80 -11.29
C LYS A 185 -9.12 7.87 -11.33
N ASP A 186 -9.18 8.82 -10.41
CA ASP A 186 -8.31 9.99 -10.35
C ASP A 186 -7.29 9.89 -9.21
N LEU A 187 -7.21 8.73 -8.54
CA LEU A 187 -6.26 8.48 -7.46
C LEU A 187 -4.90 8.05 -8.03
N PRO A 188 -3.86 8.92 -7.98
CA PRO A 188 -2.56 8.54 -8.50
C PRO A 188 -1.87 7.53 -7.60
N CYS A 189 -0.96 6.72 -8.15
CA CYS A 189 -0.02 5.98 -7.33
C CYS A 189 0.77 6.95 -6.43
N PRO A 190 0.88 6.67 -5.11
CA PRO A 190 1.66 7.52 -4.21
C PRO A 190 3.17 7.45 -4.47
N VAL A 191 3.61 6.51 -5.31
CA VAL A 191 4.97 6.39 -5.87
C VAL A 191 4.94 6.82 -7.33
N VAL A 192 5.78 7.77 -7.70
CA VAL A 192 5.99 8.12 -9.11
C VAL A 192 6.93 7.07 -9.70
N PHE A 193 6.40 6.14 -10.48
CA PHE A 193 7.19 5.11 -11.13
C PHE A 193 6.95 5.10 -12.65
N ASP A 194 8.04 5.29 -13.38
CA ASP A 194 8.13 5.39 -14.83
C ASP A 194 8.76 4.14 -15.47
N GLY A 195 8.85 3.03 -14.75
CA GLY A 195 9.45 1.80 -15.24
C GLY A 195 8.44 0.70 -15.65
N CYS A 196 8.97 -0.47 -15.98
CA CYS A 196 8.23 -1.62 -16.47
C CYS A 196 7.36 -2.27 -15.38
N ALA A 197 6.09 -2.49 -15.68
CA ALA A 197 5.13 -3.12 -14.75
C ALA A 197 5.44 -4.60 -14.43
N ALA A 198 6.38 -5.24 -15.15
CA ALA A 198 6.73 -6.65 -14.94
C ALA A 198 8.03 -6.85 -14.16
N CYS A 199 9.14 -6.35 -14.70
CA CYS A 199 10.48 -6.53 -14.10
C CYS A 199 10.90 -5.37 -13.21
N GLY A 200 10.25 -4.23 -13.40
CA GLY A 200 10.48 -3.07 -12.59
C GLY A 200 11.68 -2.20 -12.90
N GLU A 201 12.36 -2.48 -14.00
CA GLU A 201 13.42 -1.63 -14.51
C GLU A 201 12.84 -0.42 -15.24
N ARG A 202 13.54 0.71 -15.17
CA ARG A 202 13.29 1.84 -16.08
C ARG A 202 13.71 1.45 -17.50
N GLY A 203 13.18 2.15 -18.50
CA GLY A 203 13.69 2.02 -19.86
C GLY A 203 15.20 2.24 -19.87
N LYS A 204 15.97 1.33 -20.48
CA LYS A 204 17.41 1.51 -20.66
C LYS A 204 17.65 2.74 -21.52
N ASP A 205 18.68 3.53 -21.21
CA ASP A 205 19.06 4.81 -21.85
C ASP A 205 18.32 5.14 -23.16
N GLY A 206 17.29 5.98 -23.05
CA GLY A 206 16.51 6.49 -24.20
C GLY A 206 15.41 5.57 -24.75
N GLN A 207 15.27 4.33 -24.24
CA GLN A 207 14.21 3.41 -24.67
C GLN A 207 12.89 3.72 -23.97
N GLU A 208 11.93 4.27 -24.71
CA GLU A 208 10.56 4.42 -24.22
C GLU A 208 9.92 3.05 -23.94
N LEU A 209 9.24 2.95 -22.80
CA LEU A 209 8.50 1.75 -22.46
C LEU A 209 7.26 1.60 -23.33
N GLN A 210 6.99 0.36 -23.73
CA GLN A 210 5.84 0.02 -24.55
C GLN A 210 4.57 0.03 -23.71
N LEU A 211 3.60 0.86 -24.10
CA LEU A 211 2.26 0.84 -23.50
C LEU A 211 1.52 -0.44 -23.87
N CYS A 212 0.78 -0.99 -22.91
CA CYS A 212 -0.13 -2.10 -23.13
C CYS A 212 -1.13 -1.74 -24.22
N ALA A 213 -1.19 -2.54 -25.29
CA ALA A 213 -2.07 -2.25 -26.43
C ALA A 213 -3.57 -2.24 -26.07
N GLY A 214 -3.96 -2.98 -25.03
CA GLY A 214 -5.35 -3.06 -24.54
C GLY A 214 -5.76 -1.83 -23.74
N CYS A 215 -5.19 -1.65 -22.54
CA CYS A 215 -5.60 -0.58 -21.63
C CYS A 215 -4.93 0.77 -21.91
N LYS A 216 -3.72 0.78 -22.49
CA LYS A 216 -2.85 1.97 -22.66
C LYS A 216 -2.41 2.64 -21.34
N GLU A 217 -2.47 1.90 -20.23
CA GLU A 217 -2.08 2.38 -18.90
C GLU A 217 -0.75 1.76 -18.44
N ALA A 218 -0.62 0.43 -18.49
CA ALA A 218 0.60 -0.26 -18.08
C ALA A 218 1.73 -0.13 -19.12
N ARG A 219 2.98 -0.01 -18.65
CA ARG A 219 4.21 0.14 -19.45
C ARG A 219 5.12 -1.07 -19.30
N TYR A 220 5.79 -1.50 -20.39
CA TYR A 220 6.68 -2.66 -20.38
C TYR A 220 7.96 -2.42 -21.18
N CYS A 221 9.10 -2.93 -20.71
CA CYS A 221 10.35 -2.90 -21.50
C CYS A 221 10.23 -3.74 -22.78
N THR A 222 9.58 -4.90 -22.69
CA THR A 222 9.45 -5.86 -23.80
C THR A 222 8.12 -6.60 -23.77
N LYS A 223 7.75 -7.21 -24.91
CA LYS A 223 6.63 -8.16 -24.96
C LYS A 223 6.80 -9.36 -24.01
N ALA A 224 8.03 -9.77 -23.71
CA ALA A 224 8.29 -10.84 -22.75
C ALA A 224 7.88 -10.43 -21.33
N CYS A 225 8.24 -9.21 -20.91
CA CYS A 225 7.77 -8.61 -19.67
C CYS A 225 6.24 -8.55 -19.61
N GLN A 226 5.59 -8.08 -20.68
CA GLN A 226 4.12 -8.05 -20.74
C GLN A 226 3.50 -9.45 -20.58
N LYS A 227 4.04 -10.47 -21.26
CA LYS A 227 3.56 -11.86 -21.15
C LYS A 227 3.74 -12.43 -19.74
N ALA A 228 4.89 -12.17 -19.11
CA ALA A 228 5.17 -12.61 -17.74
C ALA A 228 4.18 -11.99 -16.74
N HIS A 229 3.87 -10.70 -16.89
CA HIS A 229 2.92 -9.99 -16.04
C HIS A 229 1.44 -10.32 -16.35
N TRP A 230 1.15 -10.90 -17.51
CA TRP A 230 -0.22 -11.04 -18.02
C TRP A 230 -1.19 -11.74 -17.07
N LYS A 231 -0.74 -12.76 -16.33
CA LYS A 231 -1.63 -13.47 -15.38
C LYS A 231 -2.21 -12.55 -14.31
N GLN A 232 -1.41 -11.59 -13.84
CA GLN A 232 -1.81 -10.59 -12.85
C GLN A 232 -2.60 -9.45 -13.52
N HIS A 233 -2.10 -8.96 -14.65
CA HIS A 233 -2.66 -7.81 -15.36
C HIS A 233 -3.98 -8.09 -16.11
N LYS A 234 -4.26 -9.33 -16.53
CA LYS A 234 -5.34 -9.65 -17.48
C LYS A 234 -6.72 -9.13 -17.09
N LYS A 235 -7.08 -9.23 -15.81
CA LYS A 235 -8.39 -8.78 -15.30
C LYS A 235 -8.49 -7.25 -15.42
N ALA A 236 -7.57 -6.56 -14.76
CA ALA A 236 -7.42 -5.11 -14.79
C ALA A 236 -7.35 -4.54 -16.23
N CYS A 237 -6.62 -5.21 -17.12
CA CYS A 237 -6.47 -4.80 -18.53
C CYS A 237 -7.79 -4.80 -19.30
N LYS A 238 -8.59 -5.87 -19.16
CA LYS A 238 -9.87 -5.99 -19.86
C LYS A 238 -10.84 -4.89 -19.44
N GLU A 239 -10.90 -4.63 -18.15
CA GLU A 239 -11.80 -3.64 -17.56
C GLU A 239 -11.39 -2.22 -17.98
N ALA A 240 -10.10 -1.89 -17.86
CA ALA A 240 -9.57 -0.61 -18.30
C ALA A 240 -9.78 -0.36 -19.81
N ALA A 241 -9.56 -1.39 -20.64
CA ALA A 241 -9.80 -1.30 -22.09
C ALA A 241 -11.29 -1.07 -22.40
N HIS A 242 -12.21 -1.67 -21.64
CA HIS A 242 -13.65 -1.45 -21.79
C HIS A 242 -14.03 0.00 -21.44
N HIS A 243 -13.57 0.51 -20.29
CA HIS A 243 -13.82 1.91 -19.90
C HIS A 243 -13.28 2.91 -20.91
N ARG A 244 -12.06 2.68 -21.44
CA ARG A 244 -11.47 3.53 -22.49
C ARG A 244 -12.33 3.56 -23.75
N LYS A 245 -12.81 2.39 -24.23
CA LYS A 245 -13.69 2.32 -25.41
C LYS A 245 -15.02 3.05 -25.18
N ALA A 246 -15.64 2.84 -24.01
CA ALA A 246 -16.89 3.50 -23.65
C ALA A 246 -16.74 5.03 -23.59
N HIS A 247 -15.63 5.52 -23.03
CA HIS A 247 -15.32 6.95 -23.01
C HIS A 247 -15.13 7.50 -24.42
N LEU A 248 -14.27 6.86 -25.23
CA LEU A 248 -13.99 7.30 -26.60
C LEU A 248 -15.25 7.37 -27.45
N HIS A 249 -16.15 6.37 -27.34
CA HIS A 249 -17.42 6.36 -28.05
C HIS A 249 -18.32 7.54 -27.64
N ARG A 250 -18.44 7.83 -26.34
CA ARG A 250 -19.22 8.97 -25.85
C ARG A 250 -18.63 10.31 -26.29
N THR A 251 -17.30 10.46 -26.24
CA THR A 251 -16.63 11.67 -26.71
C THR A 251 -16.84 11.88 -28.21
N LEU A 252 -16.72 10.82 -29.01
CA LEU A 252 -16.97 10.89 -30.46
C LEU A 252 -18.44 11.24 -30.77
N GLN A 253 -19.40 10.67 -30.04
CA GLN A 253 -20.82 11.03 -30.19
C GLN A 253 -21.09 12.50 -29.87
N LEU A 254 -20.44 13.07 -28.85
CA LEU A 254 -20.59 14.49 -28.51
C LEU A 254 -19.98 15.40 -29.57
N VAL A 255 -18.86 15.02 -30.18
CA VAL A 255 -18.21 15.80 -31.24
C VAL A 255 -18.96 15.71 -32.57
N LEU A 256 -19.60 14.58 -32.87
CA LEU A 256 -20.36 14.38 -34.11
C LEU A 256 -21.79 14.94 -34.05
N ASN A 257 -22.30 15.25 -32.85
CA ASN A 257 -23.62 15.85 -32.63
C ASN A 257 -23.55 17.38 -32.35
N LEU A 258 -22.38 18.00 -32.58
CA LEU A 258 -22.14 19.45 -32.62
C LEU A 258 -21.86 19.87 -34.07
#